data_AF-A0A378VV43-F1
#
_entry.id   AF-A0A378VV43-F1
#
_cell.length_a   1.000
_cell.length_b   1.000
_cell.length_c   1.000
_cell.angle_alpha   90.00
_cell.angle_beta   90.00
_cell.angle_gamma   90.00
#
_symmetry.space_group_name_H-M   'P 1'
#
loop_
_entity.id
_entity.type
_entity.pdbx_description
1 polymer ?
#
loop_
_entity_poly.entity_id
_entity_poly.type
_entity_poly.pdbx_seq_one_letter_code
_entity_poly.pdbx_strand_id
1 'polypeptide(L)' 'MRVSDIRLLSKSLRPLPDKHKGLSDQETKYRQRYVDLIANEESRNTFIKRSQIIQSVRNLWWASIISKSKPR' A
#
# COMPACT_ATOMS: atom_id res chain seq x y z
N MET A 1 4.01 -13.67 -22.54
CA MET A 1 4.70 -12.38 -22.77
C MET A 1 6.13 -12.71 -23.21
N ARG A 2 6.57 -12.28 -24.41
CA ARG A 2 7.98 -12.43 -24.86
C ARG A 2 8.66 -11.08 -24.69
N VAL A 3 9.87 -11.08 -24.13
CA VAL A 3 10.63 -9.87 -23.82
C VAL A 3 11.90 -9.85 -24.66
N SER A 4 12.15 -8.73 -25.34
CA SER A 4 13.33 -8.51 -26.18
C SER A 4 14.59 -8.26 -25.35
N ASP A 5 14.47 -7.49 -24.28
CA ASP A 5 15.57 -7.08 -23.42
C ASP A 5 15.15 -6.95 -21.96
N ILE A 6 16.05 -7.35 -21.04
CA ILE A 6 15.85 -7.25 -19.59
C ILE A 6 16.91 -6.34 -19.00
N ARG A 7 16.48 -5.31 -18.27
CA ARG A 7 17.37 -4.44 -17.49
C ARG A 7 17.07 -4.57 -16.01
N LEU A 8 18.10 -4.87 -15.22
CA LEU A 8 17.99 -4.91 -13.76
C LEU A 8 17.86 -3.47 -13.21
N LEU A 9 16.73 -3.15 -12.60
CA LEU A 9 16.50 -1.83 -11.97
C LEU A 9 17.08 -1.77 -10.55
N SER A 10 16.92 -2.83 -9.78
CA SER A 10 17.42 -2.92 -8.40
C SER A 10 17.67 -4.38 -8.01
N LYS A 11 18.80 -4.64 -7.35
CA LYS A 11 19.17 -5.97 -6.85
C LYS A 11 18.64 -6.14 -5.42
N SER A 12 17.91 -7.23 -5.17
CA SER A 12 17.53 -7.58 -3.80
C SER A 12 18.76 -8.05 -3.01
N LEU A 13 19.08 -7.36 -1.91
CA LEU A 13 20.21 -7.70 -1.02
C LEU A 13 19.87 -8.80 -0.02
N ARG A 14 18.58 -9.09 0.18
CA ARG A 14 18.08 -10.15 1.07
C ARG A 14 17.09 -11.03 0.32
N PRO A 15 17.04 -12.34 0.58
CA PRO A 15 16.03 -13.21 0.00
C PRO A 15 14.64 -12.78 0.49
N LEU A 16 13.67 -12.80 -0.43
CA LEU A 16 12.27 -12.60 -0.06
C LEU A 16 11.82 -13.80 0.80
N PRO A 17 11.09 -13.56 1.89
CA PRO A 17 10.57 -14.65 2.71
C PRO A 17 9.54 -15.46 1.94
N ASP A 18 9.46 -16.75 2.29
CA ASP A 18 8.58 -17.72 1.66
C ASP A 18 7.11 -17.33 1.86
N LYS A 19 6.30 -17.35 0.80
CA LYS A 19 4.90 -16.87 0.84
C LYS A 19 4.02 -17.67 1.82
N HIS A 20 4.39 -18.93 2.08
CA HIS A 20 3.56 -19.88 2.84
C HIS A 20 3.96 -19.99 4.32
N LYS A 21 5.20 -19.65 4.67
CA LYS A 21 5.59 -19.42 6.07
C LYS A 21 5.34 -17.95 6.37
N GLY A 22 4.06 -17.58 6.41
CA GLY A 22 3.66 -16.22 6.76
C GLY A 22 4.40 -15.76 8.01
N LEU A 23 4.77 -14.48 8.07
CA LEU A 23 5.24 -13.85 9.29
C LEU A 23 4.14 -14.03 10.35
N SER A 24 4.11 -15.16 11.06
CA SER A 24 3.04 -15.47 12.00
C SER A 24 3.15 -14.57 13.23
N ASP A 25 4.38 -14.12 13.51
CA ASP A 25 4.67 -13.16 14.56
C ASP A 25 4.23 -11.74 14.15
N GLN A 26 3.27 -11.20 14.89
CA GLN A 26 2.76 -9.85 14.70
C GLN A 26 3.85 -8.79 14.88
N GLU A 27 4.80 -9.00 15.80
CA GLU A 27 5.85 -8.01 16.06
C GLU A 27 6.74 -7.81 14.83
N THR A 28 7.16 -8.92 14.20
CA THR A 28 7.96 -8.87 12.99
C THR A 28 7.20 -8.24 11.80
N LYS A 29 5.87 -8.45 11.68
CA LYS A 29 5.05 -7.75 10.67
C LYS A 29 5.06 -6.24 10.84
N TYR A 30 4.96 -5.76 12.08
CA TYR A 30 5.00 -4.32 12.36
C TYR A 30 6.39 -3.73 12.13
N ARG A 31 7.45 -4.45 12.52
CA ARG A 31 8.84 -4.03 12.31
C ARG A 31 9.26 -4.04 10.83
N GLN A 32 8.73 -4.98 10.04
CA GLN A 32 9.07 -5.17 8.63
C GLN A 32 7.85 -5.04 7.70
N ARG A 33 7.09 -3.95 7.83
CA ARG A 33 5.82 -3.78 7.11
C ARG A 33 5.94 -3.86 5.58
N TYR A 34 7.09 -3.45 5.02
CA TYR A 34 7.37 -3.54 3.59
C TYR A 34 7.38 -5.00 3.10
N VAL A 35 7.82 -5.94 3.93
CA VAL A 35 7.84 -7.38 3.61
C VAL A 35 6.41 -7.92 3.59
N ASP A 36 5.63 -7.57 4.62
CA ASP A 36 4.22 -7.98 4.74
C ASP A 36 3.37 -7.46 3.57
N LEU A 37 3.61 -6.22 3.12
CA LEU A 37 2.95 -5.63 1.94
C LEU A 37 3.28 -6.32 0.61
N ILE A 38 4.43 -6.98 0.50
CA ILE A 38 4.86 -7.72 -0.70
C ILE A 38 4.33 -9.15 -0.67
N ALA A 39 4.37 -9.79 0.51
CA ALA A 39 4.00 -11.19 0.67
C ALA A 39 2.49 -11.42 0.85
N ASN A 40 1.77 -10.49 1.49
CA ASN A 40 0.36 -10.65 1.86
C ASN A 40 -0.54 -9.64 1.12
N GLU A 41 -1.35 -10.17 0.20
CA GLU A 41 -2.30 -9.38 -0.59
C GLU A 41 -3.47 -8.82 0.24
N GLU A 42 -3.94 -9.54 1.25
CA GLU A 42 -5.02 -9.06 2.13
C GLU A 42 -4.57 -7.85 2.95
N SER A 43 -3.35 -7.90 3.48
CA SER A 43 -2.73 -6.79 4.20
C SER A 43 -2.57 -5.57 3.28
N ARG A 44 -2.11 -5.78 2.04
CA ARG A 44 -2.04 -4.72 1.02
C ARG A 44 -3.42 -4.12 0.72
N ASN A 45 -4.44 -4.94 0.49
CA ASN A 45 -5.80 -4.49 0.20
C ASN A 45 -6.39 -3.67 1.35
N THR A 46 -6.07 -4.04 2.60
CA THR A 46 -6.47 -3.28 3.78
C THR A 46 -5.89 -1.87 3.77
N PHE A 47 -4.61 -1.69 3.39
CA PHE A 47 -4.03 -0.36 3.24
C PHE A 47 -4.62 0.45 2.09
N ILE A 48 -4.85 -0.18 0.95
CA ILE A 48 -5.45 0.48 -0.21
C ILE A 48 -6.83 1.03 0.19
N LYS A 49 -7.67 0.21 0.83
CA LYS A 49 -8.98 0.63 1.34
C LYS A 49 -8.87 1.76 2.36
N ARG A 50 -7.93 1.67 3.31
CA ARG A 50 -7.70 2.73 4.29
C ARG A 50 -7.32 4.06 3.61
N SER A 51 -6.45 4.01 2.61
CA SER A 51 -6.08 5.19 1.82
C SER A 51 -7.28 5.78 1.08
N GLN A 52 -8.12 4.94 0.48
CA GLN A 52 -9.34 5.38 -0.21
C GLN A 52 -10.34 6.03 0.74
N ILE A 53 -10.53 5.47 1.94
CA ILE A 53 -11.43 6.05 2.96
C ILE A 53 -10.96 7.46 3.36
N ILE A 54 -9.67 7.61 3.68
CA ILE A 54 -9.11 8.92 4.05
C ILE A 54 -9.26 9.91 2.89
N GLN A 55 -9.02 9.47 1.66
CA GLN A 55 -9.20 10.30 0.47
C GLN A 55 -10.67 10.76 0.32
N SER A 56 -11.63 9.85 0.49
CA SER A 56 -13.05 10.16 0.43
C SER A 56 -13.46 11.16 1.51
N VAL A 57 -13.01 10.97 2.75
CA VAL A 57 -13.27 11.91 3.85
C VAL A 57 -12.70 13.29 3.53
N ARG A 58 -11.45 13.34 3.04
CA ARG A 58 -10.82 14.61 2.65
C ARG A 58 -11.58 15.32 1.54
N ASN A 59 -12.05 14.58 0.53
CA ASN A 59 -12.83 15.14 -0.58
C ASN A 59 -14.17 15.71 -0.10
N LEU A 60 -14.87 15.00 0.80
CA LEU A 60 -16.12 15.48 1.39
C LEU A 60 -15.91 16.76 2.20
N TRP A 61 -14.89 16.78 3.04
CA TRP A 61 -14.53 17.97 3.83
C TRP A 61 -14.16 19.16 2.94
N TRP A 62 -13.35 18.92 1.91
CA TRP A 62 -12.92 19.96 0.97
C TRP A 62 -14.10 20.55 0.18
N ALA A 63 -15.03 19.69 -0.30
CA ALA A 63 -16.23 20.13 -0.99
C ALA A 63 -17.14 21.00 -0.10
N SER A 64 -17.27 20.66 1.18
CA SER A 64 -18.05 21.44 2.16
C SER A 64 -17.46 22.84 2.41
N ILE A 65 -16.13 22.94 2.46
CA ILE A 65 -15.44 24.23 2.63
C ILE A 65 -15.62 25.10 1.38
N ILE A 66 -15.47 24.53 0.19
CA ILE A 66 -15.62 25.27 -1.07
C ILE A 66 -17.05 25.79 -1.23
N SER A 67 -18.06 24.98 -0.93
CA SER A 67 -19.47 25.41 -1.09
C SER A 67 -19.83 26.59 -0.17
N LYS A 68 -19.23 26.67 1.02
CA LYS A 68 -19.40 27.80 1.95
C LYS A 68 -18.62 29.05 1.55
N SER A 69 -17.59 28.92 0.73
CA SER A 69 -16.70 30.03 0.34
C SER A 69 -17.15 30.82 -0.90
N LYS A 70 -18.19 30.37 -1.62
CA LYS A 70 -18.65 31.04 -2.84
C LYS A 70 -19.54 32.24 -2.47
N PRO A 71 -19.14 33.49 -2.73
CA PRO A 71 -20.03 34.63 -2.53
C PRO A 71 -21.18 34.55 -3.53
N ARG A 72 -22.37 34.97 -3.08
CA ARG A 72 -23.56 35.11 -3.94
C ARG A 72 -23.32 36.14 -5.04
#